data_AF-A0AAW2IYL0-F1
#
_entry.id   AF-A0AAW2IYL0-F1
#
_cell.length_a   1.000
_cell.length_b   1.000
_cell.length_c   1.000
_cell.angle_alpha   90.00
_cell.angle_beta   90.00
_cell.angle_gamma   90.00
#
_symmetry.space_group_name_H-M   'P 1'
#
loop_
_entity.id
_entity.type
_entity.pdbx_description
1 polymer ?
#
loop_
_entity_poly.entity_id
_entity_poly.type
_entity_poly.pdbx_seq_one_letter_code
_entity_poly.pdbx_strand_id
1 'polypeptide(L)' 'MENGPFNVVLRHFKGRTNEKSKDVTTLDWNAEGTLLATGSYDGQARIWSRD' A
#
# COMPACT_ATOMS: atom_id res chain seq x y z
N MET A 1 30.43 -0.85 -0.11
CA MET A 1 29.32 -0.77 -1.07
C MET A 1 28.13 -1.46 -0.43
N GLU A 2 27.23 -0.72 0.20
CA GLU A 2 26.06 -1.30 0.87
C GLU A 2 24.94 -1.48 -0.15
N ASN A 3 24.77 -2.72 -0.64
CA ASN A 3 23.56 -3.11 -1.39
C ASN A 3 22.53 -3.65 -0.37
N GLY A 4 21.89 -2.74 0.36
CA GLY A 4 20.67 -3.08 1.10
C GLY A 4 19.48 -3.21 0.15
N PRO A 5 18.49 -4.07 0.44
CA PRO A 5 17.31 -4.20 -0.40
C PRO A 5 16.58 -2.86 -0.53
N PHE A 6 16.23 -2.48 -1.77
CA PHE A 6 15.38 -1.32 -2.04
C PHE A 6 13.96 -1.61 -1.55
N ASN A 7 13.66 -1.27 -0.29
CA ASN A 7 12.33 -1.41 0.27
C ASN A 7 11.41 -0.32 -0.29
N VAL A 8 10.27 -0.72 -0.86
CA VAL A 8 9.22 0.20 -1.29
C VAL A 8 8.14 0.23 -0.21
N VAL A 9 7.78 1.42 0.27
CA VAL A 9 6.73 1.61 1.28
C VAL A 9 5.55 2.34 0.67
N LEU A 10 4.41 1.65 0.56
CA LEU A 10 3.15 2.21 0.07
C LEU A 10 2.37 2.80 1.24
N ARG A 11 2.16 4.13 1.22
CA ARG A 11 1.44 4.83 2.29
C ARG A 11 -0.05 4.82 2.02
N HIS A 12 -0.81 3.95 2.68
CA HIS A 12 -2.26 3.89 2.50
C HIS A 12 -2.97 5.10 3.13
N PHE A 13 -2.41 5.67 4.19
CA PHE A 13 -2.98 6.81 4.89
C PHE A 13 -2.17 8.10 4.66
N LYS A 14 -2.84 9.20 4.29
CA LYS A 14 -2.28 10.54 4.08
C LYS A 14 -3.03 11.61 4.89
N GLY A 15 -3.46 11.31 6.11
CA GLY A 15 -4.17 12.27 6.97
C GLY A 15 -3.28 13.41 7.48
N ARG A 16 -3.81 14.63 7.48
CA ARG A 16 -3.21 15.84 8.11
C ARG A 16 -3.62 16.03 9.58
N THR A 17 -4.38 15.11 10.15
CA THR A 17 -5.01 15.18 11.47
C THR A 17 -4.60 13.96 12.31
N ASN A 18 -4.75 14.03 13.65
CA ASN A 18 -4.47 12.96 14.63
C ASN A 18 -5.30 11.66 14.45
N GLU A 19 -5.82 11.41 13.25
CA GLU A 19 -6.58 10.23 12.90
C GLU A 19 -5.67 9.01 12.79
N LYS A 20 -6.04 7.94 13.49
CA LYS A 20 -5.28 6.68 13.45
C LYS A 20 -5.39 6.05 12.07
N SER A 21 -4.23 5.70 11.52
CA SER A 21 -4.09 4.80 10.38
C SER A 21 -4.88 3.51 10.65
N LYS A 22 -5.73 3.11 9.71
CA LYS A 22 -6.54 1.89 9.80
C LYS A 22 -5.79 0.70 9.21
N ASP A 23 -6.06 -0.51 9.67
CA ASP A 23 -5.33 -1.68 9.17
C ASP A 23 -5.65 -1.95 7.70
N VAL A 24 -4.64 -2.43 6.96
CA VAL A 24 -4.82 -3.08 5.66
C VAL A 24 -5.16 -4.54 5.95
N THR A 25 -6.28 -5.01 5.43
CA THR A 25 -6.83 -6.33 5.76
C THR A 25 -6.71 -7.34 4.62
N THR A 26 -6.55 -6.86 3.40
CA THR A 26 -6.46 -7.69 2.20
C THR A 26 -5.47 -7.10 1.21
N LEU A 27 -4.79 -7.98 0.48
CA LEU A 27 -3.91 -7.64 -0.63
C LEU A 27 -4.02 -8.70 -1.71
N ASP A 28 -3.96 -8.28 -2.97
CA ASP A 28 -3.92 -9.19 -4.12
C ASP A 28 -3.18 -8.54 -5.31
N TRP A 29 -2.48 -9.36 -6.08
CA TRP A 29 -1.82 -8.92 -7.31
C TRP A 29 -2.71 -9.24 -8.51
N ASN A 30 -2.72 -8.37 -9.53
CA ASN A 30 -3.28 -8.78 -10.81
C ASN A 30 -2.42 -9.90 -11.44
N ALA A 31 -2.97 -10.63 -12.42
CA ALA A 31 -2.30 -11.78 -13.05
C ALA A 31 -0.91 -11.43 -13.63
N GLU A 32 -0.75 -10.21 -14.14
CA GLU A 32 0.50 -9.73 -14.72
C GLU A 32 1.53 -9.26 -13.67
N GLY A 33 1.16 -9.17 -12.39
CA GLY A 33 2.02 -8.69 -11.32
C GLY A 33 2.40 -7.19 -11.41
N THR A 34 1.68 -6.42 -12.21
CA THR A 34 1.94 -4.99 -12.45
C THR A 34 1.15 -4.06 -11.53
N LEU A 35 0.04 -4.54 -10.96
CA LEU A 35 -0.83 -3.80 -10.06
C LEU A 35 -1.05 -4.57 -8.76
N LEU A 36 -0.97 -3.87 -7.64
CA LEU A 36 -1.34 -4.39 -6.33
C LEU A 36 -2.65 -3.73 -5.89
N ALA A 37 -3.64 -4.55 -5.53
CA ALA A 37 -4.85 -4.11 -4.87
C ALA A 37 -4.71 -4.26 -3.35
N THR A 38 -5.17 -3.28 -2.58
CA THR A 38 -5.22 -3.34 -1.10
C THR A 38 -6.58 -2.88 -0.60
N GLY A 39 -7.16 -3.58 0.38
CA GLY A 39 -8.35 -3.15 1.13
C GLY A 39 -7.99 -2.75 2.57
N SER A 40 -8.63 -1.70 3.10
CA SER A 40 -8.40 -1.23 4.47
C SER A 40 -9.70 -0.94 5.23
N TYR A 41 -9.64 -1.02 6.56
CA TYR A 41 -10.73 -0.62 7.45
C TYR A 41 -11.02 0.90 7.44
N ASP A 42 -10.28 1.70 6.66
CA ASP A 42 -10.70 3.07 6.33
C ASP A 42 -11.86 3.12 5.31
N GLY A 43 -12.34 1.94 4.86
CA GLY A 43 -13.43 1.81 3.90
C GLY A 43 -13.01 2.07 2.46
N GLN A 44 -11.70 2.18 2.19
CA GLN A 44 -11.17 2.41 0.86
C GLN A 44 -10.37 1.19 0.36
N ALA A 45 -10.60 0.85 -0.90
CA ALA A 45 -9.69 0.02 -1.67
C ALA A 45 -8.74 0.93 -2.49
N ARG A 46 -7.51 0.48 -2.70
CA ARG A 46 -6.49 1.22 -3.45
C ARG A 46 -5.78 0.30 -4.43
N ILE A 47 -5.39 0.85 -5.57
CA ILE A 47 -4.57 0.19 -6.59
C ILE A 47 -3.23 0.91 -6.66
N TRP A 48 -2.15 0.14 -6.65
CA TRP A 48 -0.78 0.63 -6.71
C TRP A 48 -0.10 0.12 -7.97
N SER A 49 0.60 1.00 -8.67
CA SER A 49 1.55 0.68 -9.72
C SER A 49 2.97 0.80 -9.19
N ARG A 50 3.93 0.26 -9.96
CA ARG A 50 5.36 0.40 -9.67
C ARG A 50 5.90 1.81 -9.95
N ASP A 51 5.18 2.57 -10.77
CA ASP A 51 5.53 3.93 -11.22
C ASP A 51 5.14 5.02 -10.20
#